data_AF-A0A3Q2T5V6-F1
#
_entry.id   AF-A0A3Q2T5V6-F1
#
_cell.length_a   1.000
_cell.length_b   1.000
_cell.length_c   1.000
_cell.angle_alpha   90.00
_cell.angle_beta   90.00
_cell.angle_gamma   90.00
#
_symmetry.space_group_name_H-M   'P 1'
#
loop_
_entity.id
_entity.type
_entity.pdbx_description
1 polymer ?
#
loop_
_entity_poly.entity_id
_entity_poly.type
_entity_poly.pdbx_seq_one_letter_code
_entity_poly.pdbx_strand_id
1 'polypeptide(L)'
;MTLSRRTGLSCALLGRRRTSGPSQVRTRPTRYLSSSAPPPPGSWSSHLSRLPHQDLYRLSVTDPDRFWASAAADRLRWIEPFQRVQDCDLDRGRIRWFLGGKLNVSVNCLDIHVDAHPDRVALIWERDEPGTEVKVSYRYKHLICCSTAHI
;
A
#
# COMPACT_ATOMS: atom_id res chain seq x y z
N MET A 1 -5.72 73.71 44.10
CA MET A 1 -4.42 73.28 44.67
C MET A 1 -4.06 71.97 44.01
N THR A 2 -2.99 71.75 43.26
CA THR A 2 -1.82 72.57 42.87
C THR A 2 -1.20 71.85 41.65
N LEU A 3 -0.67 72.62 40.69
CA LEU A 3 0.11 72.21 39.53
C LEU A 3 1.41 71.45 39.90
N SER A 4 1.98 70.69 38.94
CA SER A 4 3.38 70.81 38.44
C SER A 4 3.83 69.46 37.80
N ARG A 5 3.90 69.31 36.46
CA ARG A 5 4.97 69.63 35.48
C ARG A 5 6.15 68.64 35.38
N ARG A 6 6.34 68.16 34.12
CA ARG A 6 7.60 67.77 33.40
C ARG A 6 8.28 66.49 33.91
N THR A 7 8.85 65.58 33.12
CA THR A 7 9.66 65.65 31.89
C THR A 7 9.79 64.20 31.36
N GLY A 8 9.68 63.88 30.07
CA GLY A 8 10.83 63.78 29.17
C GLY A 8 11.36 62.33 28.99
N LEU A 9 11.15 61.77 27.78
CA LEU A 9 11.99 60.78 27.05
C LEU A 9 12.35 59.43 27.69
N SER A 10 11.88 58.33 27.09
CA SER A 10 12.79 57.36 26.44
C SER A 10 12.03 56.31 25.63
N CYS A 11 12.48 56.13 24.39
CA CYS A 11 12.01 55.15 23.43
C CYS A 11 12.58 53.78 23.79
N ALA A 12 11.72 52.82 24.15
CA ALA A 12 12.12 51.42 24.32
C ALA A 12 11.27 50.53 23.40
N LEU A 13 11.86 50.23 22.25
CA LEU A 13 11.46 49.14 21.35
C LEU A 13 11.47 47.82 22.14
N LEU A 14 10.29 47.26 22.43
CA LEU A 14 10.15 45.88 22.87
C LEU A 14 9.17 45.17 21.94
N GLY A 15 9.73 44.45 20.97
CA GLY A 15 9.01 43.56 20.08
C GLY A 15 8.23 42.52 20.87
N ARG A 16 6.90 42.54 20.71
CA ARG A 16 6.01 41.47 21.16
C ARG A 16 6.33 40.19 20.36
N ARG A 17 7.18 39.34 20.93
CA ARG A 17 7.30 37.94 20.48
C ARG A 17 5.96 37.24 20.75
N ARG A 18 5.26 36.84 19.69
CA ARG A 18 4.19 35.84 19.73
C ARG A 18 4.83 34.53 20.21
N THR A 19 4.54 34.11 21.44
CA THR A 19 4.86 32.77 21.92
C THR A 19 3.82 31.81 21.35
N SER A 20 4.17 31.12 20.25
CA SER A 20 3.44 29.96 19.76
C SER A 20 3.77 28.77 20.66
N GLY A 21 2.84 28.38 21.54
CA GLY A 21 2.91 27.11 22.24
C GLY A 21 2.80 25.94 21.24
N PRO A 22 3.49 24.80 21.46
CA PRO A 22 3.44 23.69 20.53
C PRO A 22 2.05 23.04 20.57
N SER A 23 1.45 22.93 19.39
CA SER A 23 0.21 22.21 19.14
C SER A 23 0.40 20.75 19.53
N GLN A 24 -0.32 20.28 20.55
CA GLN A 24 -0.34 18.88 20.96
C GLN A 24 -1.07 18.05 19.88
N VAL A 25 -0.31 17.55 18.90
CA VAL A 25 -0.77 16.52 17.97
C VAL A 25 -0.96 15.24 18.79
N ARG A 26 -2.20 14.76 18.91
CA ARG A 26 -2.52 13.44 19.47
C ARG A 26 -1.86 12.38 18.58
N THR A 27 -0.65 11.96 18.92
CA THR A 27 -0.04 10.76 18.34
C THR A 27 -0.79 9.55 18.86
N ARG A 28 -1.46 8.83 17.96
CA ARG A 28 -2.02 7.52 18.28
C ARG A 28 -0.84 6.59 18.57
N PRO A 29 -0.82 5.87 19.70
CA PRO A 29 0.24 4.91 19.96
C PRO A 29 0.13 3.81 18.90
N THR A 30 1.13 3.73 18.02
CA THR A 30 1.29 2.64 17.07
C THR A 30 1.49 1.38 17.88
N ARG A 31 0.44 0.56 18.00
CA ARG A 31 0.49 -0.73 18.68
C ARG A 31 1.25 -1.70 17.78
N TYR A 32 2.58 -1.58 17.79
CA TYR A 32 3.50 -2.54 17.22
C TYR A 32 3.47 -3.81 18.07
N LEU A 33 2.59 -4.77 17.80
CA LEU A 33 2.74 -6.16 18.24
C LEU A 33 1.60 -7.03 17.68
N SER A 34 1.86 -7.65 16.53
CA SER A 34 1.47 -9.04 16.28
C SER A 34 2.33 -9.56 15.13
N SER A 35 3.51 -10.09 15.48
CA SER A 35 4.25 -10.99 14.60
C SER A 35 3.48 -12.30 14.53
N SER A 36 2.42 -12.34 13.73
CA SER A 36 1.79 -13.59 13.35
C SER A 36 2.30 -13.95 11.95
N ALA A 37 2.89 -15.14 11.82
CA ALA A 37 3.20 -15.72 10.53
C ALA A 37 1.94 -15.71 9.66
N PRO A 38 2.07 -15.54 8.32
CA PRO A 38 0.89 -15.52 7.46
C PRO A 38 0.09 -16.81 7.63
N PRO A 39 -1.25 -16.72 7.67
CA PRO A 39 -2.08 -17.91 7.72
C PRO A 39 -1.83 -18.80 6.50
N PRO A 40 -2.02 -20.13 6.61
CA PRO A 40 -1.89 -21.02 5.47
C PRO A 40 -2.84 -20.60 4.34
N PRO A 41 -2.41 -20.71 3.06
CA PRO A 41 -3.20 -20.31 1.90
C PRO A 41 -4.63 -20.89 1.94
N GLY A 42 -5.64 -20.07 1.64
CA GLY A 42 -7.03 -20.51 1.44
C GLY A 42 -7.94 -20.61 2.67
N SER A 43 -7.40 -20.67 3.90
CA SER A 43 -8.23 -20.89 5.11
C SER A 43 -9.09 -19.68 5.52
N TRP A 44 -8.60 -18.47 5.26
CA TRP A 44 -9.25 -17.22 5.70
C TRP A 44 -9.90 -16.41 4.55
N SER A 45 -9.47 -16.64 3.30
CA SER A 45 -9.92 -15.91 2.12
C SER A 45 -11.36 -16.22 1.70
N SER A 46 -11.81 -17.46 1.89
CA SER A 46 -13.18 -17.89 1.58
C SER A 46 -14.23 -17.20 2.46
N HIS A 47 -13.90 -16.95 3.72
CA HIS A 47 -14.76 -16.21 4.66
C HIS A 47 -14.79 -14.72 4.31
N LEU A 48 -13.63 -14.10 4.07
CA LEU A 48 -13.56 -12.70 3.63
C LEU A 48 -14.38 -12.45 2.36
N SER A 49 -14.31 -13.34 1.38
CA SER A 49 -14.97 -13.15 0.08
C SER A 49 -16.50 -13.10 0.18
N ARG A 50 -17.09 -13.52 1.31
CA ARG A 50 -18.54 -13.51 1.57
C ARG A 50 -19.01 -12.31 2.39
N LEU A 51 -18.08 -11.52 2.95
CA LEU A 51 -18.44 -10.37 3.77
C LEU A 51 -18.94 -9.22 2.88
N PRO A 52 -19.92 -8.42 3.36
CA PRO A 52 -20.33 -7.22 2.65
C PRO A 52 -19.19 -6.20 2.66
N HIS A 53 -19.21 -5.29 1.67
CA HIS A 53 -18.17 -4.28 1.49
C HIS A 53 -17.86 -3.48 2.77
N GLN A 54 -18.89 -3.10 3.53
CA GLN A 54 -18.73 -2.33 4.78
C GLN A 54 -17.92 -3.10 5.83
N ASP A 55 -18.11 -4.40 5.92
CA ASP A 55 -17.39 -5.25 6.88
C ASP A 55 -15.94 -5.48 6.44
N LEU A 56 -15.71 -5.67 5.14
CA LEU A 56 -14.36 -5.74 4.57
C LEU A 56 -13.58 -4.46 4.80
N TYR A 57 -14.21 -3.31 4.55
CA TYR A 57 -13.60 -2.01 4.79
C TYR A 57 -13.29 -1.79 6.27
N ARG A 58 -14.24 -2.12 7.15
CA ARG A 58 -14.01 -2.03 8.60
C ARG A 58 -12.81 -2.87 9.02
N LEU A 59 -12.74 -4.11 8.55
CA LEU A 59 -11.67 -5.04 8.86
C LEU A 59 -10.31 -4.59 8.34
N SER A 60 -10.23 -4.04 7.12
CA SER A 60 -8.98 -3.55 6.54
C SER A 60 -8.41 -2.34 7.30
N VAL A 61 -9.25 -1.60 8.02
CA VAL A 61 -8.85 -0.46 8.86
C VAL A 61 -8.56 -0.90 10.30
N THR A 62 -9.37 -1.79 10.88
CA THR A 62 -9.22 -2.19 12.29
C THR A 62 -8.13 -3.22 12.52
N ASP A 63 -7.93 -4.13 11.57
CA ASP A 63 -6.91 -5.19 11.63
C ASP A 63 -6.26 -5.37 10.24
N PRO A 64 -5.45 -4.39 9.80
CA PRO A 64 -4.87 -4.36 8.46
C PRO A 64 -3.93 -5.54 8.24
N ASP A 65 -3.13 -5.93 9.24
CA ASP A 65 -2.15 -7.01 9.10
C ASP A 65 -2.86 -8.32 8.78
N ARG A 66 -3.91 -8.67 9.53
CA ARG A 66 -4.68 -9.89 9.27
C ARG A 66 -5.40 -9.86 7.93
N PHE A 67 -5.97 -8.72 7.56
CA PHE A 67 -6.65 -8.53 6.29
C PHE A 67 -5.69 -8.73 5.10
N TRP A 68 -4.59 -7.98 5.09
CA TRP A 68 -3.64 -7.98 3.98
C TRP A 68 -2.80 -9.26 3.92
N ALA A 69 -2.45 -9.86 5.07
CA ALA A 69 -1.79 -11.17 5.09
C ALA A 69 -2.61 -12.21 4.32
N SER A 70 -3.91 -12.26 4.62
CA SER A 70 -4.81 -13.26 4.06
C SER A 70 -5.07 -13.00 2.58
N ALA A 71 -5.29 -11.74 2.20
CA ALA A 71 -5.48 -11.36 0.81
C ALA A 71 -4.24 -11.67 -0.04
N ALA A 72 -3.04 -11.38 0.48
CA ALA A 72 -1.78 -11.58 -0.24
C ALA A 72 -1.38 -13.05 -0.35
N ALA A 73 -1.63 -13.86 0.69
CA ALA A 73 -1.37 -15.30 0.66
C ALA A 73 -2.28 -16.05 -0.32
N ASP A 74 -3.51 -15.55 -0.53
CA ASP A 74 -4.50 -16.17 -1.40
C ASP A 74 -4.35 -15.76 -2.88
N ARG A 75 -4.15 -14.46 -3.14
CA ARG A 75 -4.16 -13.91 -4.50
C ARG A 75 -2.83 -13.96 -5.22
N LEU A 76 -1.71 -14.04 -4.48
CA LEU A 76 -0.38 -14.01 -5.06
C LEU A 76 0.34 -15.34 -4.83
N ARG A 77 1.12 -15.75 -5.83
CA ARG A 77 2.10 -16.82 -5.72
C ARG A 77 3.43 -16.23 -5.26
N TRP A 78 3.87 -16.72 -4.11
CA TRP A 78 5.12 -16.37 -3.48
C TRP A 78 6.14 -17.48 -3.74
N ILE A 79 7.36 -17.08 -4.07
CA ILE A 79 8.52 -17.97 -4.11
C ILE A 79 8.97 -18.23 -2.67
N GLU A 80 9.06 -17.17 -1.87
CA GLU A 80 9.28 -17.24 -0.43
C GLU A 80 8.16 -16.46 0.28
N PRO A 81 7.46 -17.06 1.27
CA PRO A 81 6.39 -16.38 1.98
C PRO A 81 6.94 -15.24 2.84
N PHE A 82 6.22 -14.11 2.89
CA PHE A 82 6.59 -12.98 3.75
C PHE A 82 6.44 -13.33 5.24
N GLN A 83 7.26 -12.70 6.08
CA GLN A 83 7.19 -12.91 7.54
C GLN A 83 6.48 -11.77 8.26
N ARG A 84 6.45 -10.56 7.67
CA ARG A 84 5.76 -9.40 8.23
C ARG A 84 4.97 -8.67 7.14
N VAL A 85 3.71 -8.36 7.43
CA VAL A 85 2.79 -7.74 6.46
C VAL A 85 3.18 -6.30 6.15
N GLN A 86 3.51 -5.51 7.17
CA GLN A 86 3.93 -4.13 6.95
C GLN A 86 4.87 -3.62 8.05
N ASP A 87 5.66 -2.61 7.70
CA ASP A 87 6.43 -1.74 8.59
C ASP A 87 6.26 -0.32 8.06
N CYS A 88 5.18 0.32 8.50
CA CYS A 88 4.74 1.63 8.03
C CYS A 88 4.79 2.66 9.16
N ASP A 89 5.45 3.78 8.90
CA ASP A 89 5.54 4.97 9.74
C ASP A 89 5.51 6.18 8.81
N LEU A 90 4.34 6.82 8.72
CA LEU A 90 4.11 7.95 7.83
C LEU A 90 4.89 9.19 8.27
N ASP A 91 5.04 9.40 9.59
CA ASP A 91 5.78 10.54 10.14
C ASP A 91 7.26 10.48 9.75
N ARG A 92 7.80 9.26 9.61
CA ARG A 92 9.18 9.00 9.17
C ARG A 92 9.32 8.65 7.69
N GLY A 93 8.23 8.70 6.92
CA GLY A 93 8.23 8.35 5.50
C GLY A 93 8.66 6.90 5.20
N ARG A 94 8.51 5.99 6.16
CA ARG A 94 8.86 4.58 6.03
C ARG A 94 7.62 3.79 5.65
N ILE A 95 7.62 3.18 4.47
CA ILE A 95 6.51 2.36 4.00
C ILE A 95 7.10 1.07 3.43
N ARG A 96 6.88 -0.05 4.10
CA ARG A 96 7.32 -1.37 3.66
C ARG A 96 6.17 -2.36 3.80
N TRP A 97 5.99 -3.18 2.78
CA TRP A 97 4.95 -4.21 2.74
C TRP A 97 5.58 -5.56 2.43
N PHE A 98 5.00 -6.62 3.00
CA PHE A 98 5.36 -8.03 2.81
C PHE A 98 6.86 -8.31 2.97
N LEU A 99 7.42 -7.88 4.09
CA LEU A 99 8.84 -7.99 4.37
C LEU A 99 9.29 -9.45 4.39
N GLY A 100 10.41 -9.70 3.71
CA GLY A 100 11.02 -11.02 3.54
C GLY A 100 10.26 -11.95 2.60
N GLY A 101 9.19 -11.48 1.95
CA GLY A 101 8.55 -12.20 0.88
C GLY A 101 9.30 -12.00 -0.44
N LYS A 102 9.40 -13.07 -1.23
CA LYS A 102 9.92 -13.00 -2.60
C LYS A 102 8.86 -13.49 -3.57
N LEU A 103 8.65 -12.74 -4.64
CA LEU A 103 7.74 -13.10 -5.73
C LEU A 103 8.32 -12.63 -7.05
N ASN A 104 7.81 -13.19 -8.14
CA ASN A 104 8.05 -12.70 -9.49
C ASN A 104 6.72 -12.22 -10.10
N VAL A 105 6.72 -10.99 -10.60
CA VAL A 105 5.52 -10.38 -11.21
C VAL A 105 5.09 -11.11 -12.47
N SER A 106 6.04 -11.50 -13.34
CA SER A 106 5.74 -12.23 -14.57
C SER A 106 5.07 -13.56 -14.27
N VAL A 107 5.56 -14.28 -13.25
CA VAL A 107 4.96 -15.55 -12.81
C VAL A 107 3.49 -15.37 -12.40
N ASN A 108 3.19 -14.33 -11.63
CA ASN A 108 1.83 -14.03 -11.19
C ASN A 108 0.91 -13.53 -12.32
N CYS A 109 1.47 -12.86 -13.33
CA CYS A 109 0.69 -12.27 -14.41
C CYS A 109 0.56 -13.17 -15.65
N LEU A 110 1.47 -14.12 -15.85
CA LEU A 110 1.57 -14.93 -17.05
C LEU A 110 1.57 -16.42 -16.71
N ASP A 111 2.61 -16.90 -16.04
CA ASP A 111 2.90 -18.33 -15.90
C ASP A 111 1.74 -19.10 -15.24
N ILE A 112 1.17 -18.56 -14.15
CA ILE A 112 0.01 -19.19 -13.49
C ILE A 112 -1.22 -19.31 -14.39
N HIS A 113 -1.38 -18.39 -15.35
CA HIS A 113 -2.50 -18.36 -16.28
C HIS A 113 -2.24 -19.20 -17.53
N VAL A 114 -0.97 -19.33 -17.93
CA VAL A 114 -0.54 -20.29 -18.95
C VAL A 114 -0.82 -21.71 -18.48
N ASP A 115 -0.49 -22.03 -17.24
CA ASP A 115 -0.70 -23.37 -16.68
C ASP A 115 -2.19 -23.72 -16.56
N ALA A 116 -3.03 -22.76 -16.15
CA ALA A 116 -4.46 -22.99 -15.96
C ALA A 116 -5.27 -22.94 -17.27
N HIS A 117 -5.04 -21.91 -18.09
CA HIS A 117 -5.87 -21.59 -19.27
C HIS A 117 -5.03 -20.97 -20.40
N PRO A 118 -4.16 -21.75 -21.06
CA PRO A 118 -3.17 -21.22 -22.00
C PRO A 118 -3.76 -20.53 -23.23
N ASP A 119 -4.94 -20.99 -23.67
CA ASP A 119 -5.64 -20.47 -24.86
C ASP A 119 -6.55 -19.27 -24.55
N ARG A 120 -6.68 -18.87 -23.28
CA ARG A 120 -7.44 -17.68 -22.90
C ARG A 120 -6.73 -16.43 -23.42
N VAL A 121 -7.51 -15.48 -23.94
CA VAL A 121 -7.02 -14.17 -24.39
C VAL A 121 -6.49 -13.37 -23.19
N ALA A 122 -5.21 -12.99 -23.26
CA ALA A 122 -4.49 -12.22 -22.24
C ALA A 122 -4.40 -10.73 -22.59
N LEU A 123 -4.38 -10.39 -23.88
CA LEU A 123 -4.33 -9.02 -24.38
C LEU A 123 -5.20 -8.92 -25.62
N ILE A 124 -6.08 -7.92 -25.64
CA ILE A 124 -6.78 -7.47 -26.84
C ILE A 124 -6.08 -6.18 -27.23
N TRP A 125 -5.37 -6.21 -28.35
CA TRP A 125 -4.71 -5.05 -28.90
C TRP A 125 -5.58 -4.47 -30.00
N GLU A 126 -6.23 -3.36 -29.71
CA GLU A 126 -6.92 -2.54 -30.70
C GLU A 126 -5.88 -1.71 -31.45
N ARG A 127 -5.77 -1.95 -32.75
CA ARG A 127 -4.88 -1.18 -33.64
C ARG A 127 -5.58 0.10 -34.07
N ASP A 128 -4.80 1.02 -34.63
CA ASP A 128 -5.28 2.35 -35.05
C ASP A 128 -6.44 2.27 -36.07
N GLU A 129 -6.46 1.25 -36.93
CA GLU A 129 -7.55 1.02 -37.88
C GLU A 129 -8.74 0.32 -37.21
N PRO A 130 -9.95 0.91 -37.25
CA PRO A 130 -11.13 0.31 -36.65
C PRO A 130 -11.39 -1.12 -37.15
N GLY A 131 -11.68 -2.03 -36.22
CA GLY A 131 -11.98 -3.44 -36.54
C GLY A 131 -10.75 -4.32 -36.77
N THR A 132 -9.53 -3.81 -36.63
CA THR A 132 -8.29 -4.59 -36.79
C THR A 132 -7.70 -5.07 -35.46
N GLU A 133 -8.57 -5.49 -34.53
CA GLU A 133 -8.15 -5.98 -33.21
C GLU A 133 -7.35 -7.29 -33.31
N VAL A 134 -6.30 -7.40 -32.49
CA VAL A 134 -5.49 -8.61 -32.34
C VAL A 134 -5.70 -9.19 -30.96
N LYS A 135 -6.12 -10.45 -30.90
CA LYS A 135 -6.26 -11.18 -29.64
C LYS A 135 -5.03 -12.04 -29.42
N VAL A 136 -4.33 -11.77 -28.32
CA VAL A 136 -3.12 -12.48 -27.91
C VAL A 136 -3.46 -13.38 -26.73
N SER A 137 -3.22 -14.69 -26.87
CA SER A 137 -3.42 -15.66 -25.79
C SER A 137 -2.29 -15.63 -24.75
N TYR A 138 -2.53 -16.19 -23.57
CA TYR A 138 -1.51 -16.33 -22.52
C TYR A 138 -0.29 -17.12 -23.02
N ARG A 139 -0.50 -18.23 -23.74
CA ARG A 139 0.60 -19.03 -24.32
C ARG A 139 1.50 -18.20 -25.23
N TYR A 140 0.89 -17.44 -26.15
CA TYR A 140 1.66 -16.60 -27.09
C TYR A 140 2.41 -15.48 -26.36
N LYS A 141 1.75 -14.80 -25.41
CA LYS A 141 2.37 -13.72 -24.62
C LYS A 141 3.55 -14.21 -23.78
N HIS A 142 3.43 -15.40 -23.19
CA HIS A 142 4.50 -16.02 -22.41
C HIS A 142 5.74 -16.35 -23.27
N LEU A 143 5.54 -16.94 -24.46
CA LEU A 143 6.64 -17.21 -25.40
C LEU A 143 7.41 -15.95 -25.78
N ILE A 144 6.70 -14.86 -26.11
CA ILE A 144 7.33 -13.57 -26.41
C ILE A 144 8.13 -13.07 -25.20
N CYS A 145 7.52 -13.06 -24.02
CA CYS A 145 8.17 -12.59 -22.79
C CYS A 145 9.49 -13.35 -22.53
N CYS A 146 9.48 -14.68 -22.65
CA CYS A 146 10.66 -15.51 -22.49
C CYS A 146 11.73 -15.21 -23.55
N SER A 147 11.34 -15.00 -24.81
CA SER A 147 12.31 -14.64 -25.86
C SER A 147 12.97 -13.28 -25.61
N THR A 148 12.21 -12.29 -25.13
CA THR A 148 12.74 -10.94 -24.86
C THR A 148 13.57 -10.88 -23.58
N ALA A 149 13.34 -11.79 -22.63
CA ALA A 149 14.09 -11.86 -21.38
C ALA A 149 15.49 -12.47 -21.53
N HIS A 150 15.79 -13.09 -22.67
CA HIS A 150 17.08 -13.73 -22.97
C HIS A 150 18.08 -12.79 -23.68
N ILE A 151 17.76 -11.49 -23.79
CA ILE A 151 18.61 -10.45 -24.39
C ILE A 151 19.33 -9.71 -23.26
#